data_AF-A0A3B9GEF8-F1
#
_entry.id   AF-A0A3B9GEF8-F1
#
_cell.length_a   1.000
_cell.length_b   1.000
_cell.length_c   1.000
_cell.angle_alpha   90.00
_cell.angle_beta   90.00
_cell.angle_gamma   90.00
#
_symmetry.space_group_name_H-M   'P 1'
#
loop_
_entity.id
_entity.type
_entity.pdbx_description
1 polymer ?
#
loop_
_entity_poly.entity_id
_entity_poly.type
_entity_poly.pdbx_seq_one_letter_code
_entity_poly.pdbx_strand_id
1 'polypeptide(L)'
;MIDSFLYADWDEPPEGMDFELPYGLALSRVGRLVEALRLCEAPGDAKAWAMAQELYLLAPAIINVLLNYRICVEFGLIVHPTEYIDFTRKPGCVVRYLPETKAQALELFQDGITLARGALRLAPGIPEAMDAFIARLPPALKDFLYTSKRDKYTWRASEPARVAALASAVRKGSAGQADAAGGRPALAVGAAHGAIMPGLLLAEYLDCPLWFVRFSMFKRKDAEPVLSSVDERVIAEAGQRGMVLAFDEDCASGLTLRTLVDRLSPLAPSLRSASIIRHATSSFSPDFSGKTWWD
;
A
#
# COMPACT_ATOMS: atom_id res chain seq x y z
N MET A 1 1.65 18.08 0.41
CA MET A 1 1.29 16.67 0.14
C MET A 1 -0.11 16.66 -0.46
N ILE A 2 -0.52 15.60 -1.15
CA ILE A 2 -1.80 15.52 -1.87
C ILE A 2 -3.02 15.78 -0.97
N ASP A 3 -2.94 15.41 0.31
CA ASP A 3 -3.96 15.63 1.33
C ASP A 3 -4.43 17.09 1.42
N SER A 4 -3.54 18.05 1.20
CA SER A 4 -3.89 19.49 1.16
C SER A 4 -4.78 19.91 -0.01
N PHE A 5 -4.93 19.07 -1.04
CA PHE A 5 -5.79 19.30 -2.21
C PHE A 5 -7.03 18.39 -2.23
N LEU A 6 -7.15 17.45 -1.29
CA LEU A 6 -8.25 16.48 -1.29
C LEU A 6 -9.52 17.10 -0.70
N TYR A 7 -10.55 17.18 -1.55
CA TYR A 7 -11.91 17.49 -1.15
C TYR A 7 -12.83 16.39 -1.68
N ALA A 8 -13.37 15.56 -0.77
CA ALA A 8 -14.24 14.45 -1.13
C ALA A 8 -15.18 14.07 0.02
N ASP A 9 -16.30 13.43 -0.32
CA ASP A 9 -17.11 12.68 0.64
C ASP A 9 -16.36 11.38 0.99
N TRP A 10 -15.95 11.21 2.24
CA TRP A 10 -15.25 10.02 2.71
C TRP A 10 -16.17 8.90 3.18
N ASP A 11 -17.48 9.14 3.23
CA ASP A 11 -18.48 8.13 3.60
C ASP A 11 -18.96 7.33 2.39
N GLU A 12 -19.02 7.94 1.20
CA GLU A 12 -19.34 7.27 -0.06
C GLU A 12 -18.20 7.36 -1.08
N PRO A 13 -17.74 6.23 -1.65
CA PRO A 13 -16.68 6.26 -2.66
C PRO A 13 -17.16 6.92 -3.97
N PRO A 14 -16.32 7.74 -4.62
CA PRO A 14 -16.67 8.38 -5.89
C PRO A 14 -16.80 7.34 -7.01
N GLU A 15 -17.60 7.65 -8.04
CA GLU A 15 -17.78 6.78 -9.21
C GLU A 15 -16.46 6.43 -9.89
N GLY A 16 -15.53 7.39 -9.96
CA GLY A 16 -14.20 7.18 -10.55
C GLY A 16 -13.32 6.15 -9.84
N MET A 17 -13.74 5.59 -8.69
CA MET A 17 -13.04 4.49 -8.04
C MET A 17 -13.22 3.15 -8.77
N ASP A 18 -14.30 2.96 -9.53
CA ASP A 18 -14.51 1.78 -10.38
C ASP A 18 -14.01 2.07 -11.80
N PHE A 19 -12.89 1.47 -12.19
CA PHE A 19 -12.29 1.68 -13.49
C PHE A 19 -11.38 0.53 -13.91
N GLU A 20 -11.12 0.45 -15.21
CA GLU A 20 -10.13 -0.44 -15.80
C GLU A 20 -9.23 0.37 -16.73
N LEU A 21 -7.92 0.16 -16.62
CA LEU A 21 -6.94 0.92 -17.40
C LEU A 21 -5.66 0.10 -17.59
N PRO A 22 -5.02 0.15 -18.78
CA PRO A 22 -3.67 -0.40 -18.94
C PRO A 22 -2.70 0.21 -17.93
N TYR A 23 -1.87 -0.61 -17.31
CA TYR A 23 -1.01 -0.20 -16.20
C TYR A 23 -0.06 0.94 -16.59
N GLY A 24 0.60 0.83 -17.75
CA GLY A 24 1.45 1.91 -18.26
C GLY A 24 0.70 3.23 -18.44
N LEU A 25 -0.57 3.19 -18.85
CA LEU A 25 -1.40 4.39 -18.98
C LEU A 25 -1.81 4.96 -17.60
N ALA A 26 -2.08 4.10 -16.61
CA ALA A 26 -2.31 4.54 -15.23
C ALA A 26 -1.10 5.28 -14.67
N LEU A 27 0.10 4.73 -14.87
CA LEU A 27 1.36 5.34 -14.47
C LEU A 27 1.60 6.70 -15.15
N SER A 28 1.46 6.77 -16.49
CA SER A 28 1.61 8.05 -17.20
C SER A 28 0.59 9.10 -16.75
N ARG A 29 -0.64 8.70 -16.41
CA ARG A 29 -1.65 9.62 -15.84
C ARG A 29 -1.24 10.16 -14.48
N VAL A 30 -0.72 9.30 -13.59
CA VAL A 30 -0.18 9.74 -12.29
C VAL A 30 0.89 10.81 -12.49
N GLY A 31 1.86 10.60 -13.39
CA GLY A 31 2.91 11.58 -13.68
C GLY A 31 2.36 12.95 -14.08
N ARG A 32 1.41 12.98 -15.02
CA ARG A 32 0.76 14.22 -15.48
C ARG A 32 -0.06 14.91 -14.39
N LEU A 33 -0.77 14.15 -13.55
CA LEU A 33 -1.55 14.71 -12.44
C LEU A 33 -0.63 15.35 -11.40
N VAL A 34 0.49 14.72 -11.09
CA VAL A 34 1.50 15.29 -10.18
C VAL A 34 2.05 16.60 -10.76
N GLU A 35 2.42 16.63 -12.04
CA GLU A 35 2.89 17.86 -12.70
C GLU A 35 1.86 18.98 -12.62
N ALA A 36 0.60 18.69 -12.99
CA ALA A 36 -0.48 19.67 -13.00
C ALA A 36 -0.80 20.20 -11.58
N LEU A 37 -0.87 19.32 -10.58
CA LEU A 37 -1.16 19.72 -9.20
C LEU A 37 -0.04 20.56 -8.59
N ARG A 38 1.22 20.34 -8.97
CA ARG A 38 2.35 21.16 -8.50
C ARG A 38 2.30 22.60 -8.99
N LEU A 39 1.55 22.88 -10.06
CA LEU A 39 1.33 24.23 -10.58
C LEU A 39 0.15 24.94 -9.89
N CYS A 40 -0.57 24.25 -9.00
CA CYS A 40 -1.67 24.80 -8.24
C CYS A 40 -1.22 25.18 -6.82
N GLU A 41 -1.83 26.22 -6.25
CA GLU A 41 -1.71 26.50 -4.81
C GLU A 41 -2.75 25.70 -4.03
N ALA A 42 -2.36 25.11 -2.90
CA ALA A 42 -3.31 24.44 -1.99
C ALA A 42 -4.13 25.49 -1.21
N PRO A 43 -5.43 25.24 -0.91
CA PRO A 43 -6.15 23.98 -1.10
C PRO A 43 -6.65 23.73 -2.53
N GLY A 44 -6.36 24.62 -3.48
CA GLY A 44 -6.78 24.50 -4.87
C GLY A 44 -8.23 24.90 -5.11
N ASP A 45 -8.64 24.83 -6.36
CA ASP A 45 -10.03 25.00 -6.81
C ASP A 45 -10.67 23.63 -7.14
N ALA A 46 -11.92 23.64 -7.60
CA ALA A 46 -12.63 22.42 -7.97
C ALA A 46 -11.89 21.56 -9.01
N LYS A 47 -11.09 22.17 -9.91
CA LYS A 47 -10.28 21.43 -10.87
C LYS A 47 -9.11 20.75 -10.18
N ALA A 48 -8.41 21.45 -9.29
CA ALA A 48 -7.35 20.86 -8.48
C ALA A 48 -7.87 19.72 -7.60
N TRP A 49 -9.05 19.85 -7.01
CA TRP A 49 -9.67 18.80 -6.22
C TRP A 49 -9.96 17.55 -7.04
N ALA A 50 -10.52 17.71 -8.25
CA ALA A 50 -10.77 16.59 -9.15
C ALA A 50 -9.47 15.87 -9.57
N MET A 51 -8.41 16.64 -9.88
CA MET A 51 -7.09 16.07 -10.20
C MET A 51 -6.48 15.33 -9.01
N ALA A 52 -6.58 15.89 -7.80
CA ALA A 52 -6.10 15.25 -6.58
C ALA A 52 -6.86 13.96 -6.29
N GLN A 53 -8.18 13.95 -6.47
CA GLN A 53 -9.00 12.75 -6.32
C GLN A 53 -8.61 11.68 -7.36
N GLU A 54 -8.44 12.04 -8.63
CA GLU A 54 -8.00 11.07 -9.66
C GLU A 54 -6.62 10.49 -9.32
N LEU A 55 -5.66 11.33 -8.91
CA LEU A 55 -4.34 10.87 -8.49
C LEU A 55 -4.42 9.92 -7.30
N TYR A 56 -5.28 10.22 -6.32
CA TYR A 56 -5.51 9.40 -5.14
C TYR A 56 -6.07 8.02 -5.49
N LEU A 57 -6.96 7.95 -6.49
CA LEU A 57 -7.55 6.70 -6.97
C LEU A 57 -6.59 5.87 -7.82
N LEU A 58 -5.67 6.52 -8.56
CA LEU A 58 -4.69 5.86 -9.41
C LEU A 58 -3.42 5.40 -8.66
N ALA A 59 -3.00 6.10 -7.60
CA ALA A 59 -1.76 5.79 -6.89
C ALA A 59 -1.62 4.33 -6.41
N PRO A 60 -2.68 3.65 -5.92
CA PRO A 60 -2.59 2.24 -5.53
C PRO A 60 -2.20 1.30 -6.67
N ALA A 61 -2.48 1.66 -7.93
CA ALA A 61 -2.13 0.85 -9.09
C ALA A 61 -0.62 0.61 -9.17
N ILE A 62 0.19 1.63 -8.81
CA ILE A 62 1.66 1.58 -8.80
C ILE A 62 2.12 0.35 -8.01
N ILE A 63 1.58 0.15 -6.80
CA ILE A 63 1.98 -0.93 -5.90
C ILE A 63 1.33 -2.25 -6.26
N ASN A 64 0.03 -2.22 -6.57
CA ASN A 64 -0.79 -3.42 -6.67
C ASN A 64 -0.30 -4.37 -7.78
N VAL A 65 0.00 -3.81 -8.97
CA VAL A 65 0.50 -4.60 -10.11
C VAL A 65 1.92 -5.12 -9.84
N LEU A 66 2.80 -4.30 -9.24
CA LEU A 66 4.17 -4.70 -8.94
C LEU A 66 4.25 -5.76 -7.85
N LEU A 67 3.40 -5.68 -6.82
CA LEU A 67 3.31 -6.69 -5.78
C LEU A 67 2.89 -8.03 -6.39
N ASN A 68 1.88 -8.03 -7.26
CA ASN A 68 1.45 -9.23 -7.98
C ASN A 68 2.57 -9.79 -8.87
N TYR A 69 3.27 -8.92 -9.62
CA TYR A 69 4.39 -9.32 -10.45
C TYR A 69 5.53 -9.95 -9.65
N ARG A 70 5.95 -9.29 -8.56
CA ARG A 70 7.00 -9.78 -7.66
C ARG A 70 6.64 -11.15 -7.11
N ILE A 71 5.42 -11.33 -6.61
CA ILE A 71 4.92 -12.62 -6.13
C ILE A 71 4.98 -13.67 -7.24
N CYS A 72 4.50 -13.37 -8.46
CA CYS A 72 4.59 -14.32 -9.55
C CYS A 72 6.04 -14.75 -9.83
N VAL A 73 6.97 -13.80 -9.88
CA VAL A 73 8.39 -14.09 -10.17
C VAL A 73 9.06 -14.87 -9.02
N GLU A 74 8.81 -14.50 -7.77
CA GLU A 74 9.41 -15.13 -6.59
C GLU A 74 8.96 -16.59 -6.42
N PHE A 75 7.66 -16.85 -6.62
CA PHE A 75 7.03 -18.16 -6.46
C PHE A 75 7.02 -19.00 -7.75
N GLY A 76 7.58 -18.49 -8.84
CA GLY A 76 7.67 -19.23 -10.11
C GLY A 76 6.32 -19.40 -10.81
N LEU A 77 5.44 -18.41 -10.72
CA LEU A 77 4.11 -18.39 -11.32
C LEU A 77 4.12 -17.58 -12.61
N ILE A 78 3.21 -17.91 -13.53
CA ILE A 78 3.02 -17.17 -14.78
C ILE A 78 2.34 -15.83 -14.46
N VAL A 79 2.85 -14.75 -15.04
CA VAL A 79 2.21 -13.43 -15.00
C VAL A 79 1.14 -13.39 -16.08
N HIS A 80 -0.14 -13.33 -15.68
CA HIS A 80 -1.24 -13.17 -16.62
C HIS A 80 -1.38 -11.70 -17.04
N PRO A 81 -1.71 -11.38 -18.31
CA PRO A 81 -1.84 -9.99 -18.78
C PRO A 81 -3.04 -9.24 -18.18
N THR A 82 -4.03 -9.92 -17.62
CA THR A 82 -5.25 -9.26 -17.10
C THR A 82 -5.73 -9.82 -15.77
N GLU A 83 -5.06 -10.84 -15.23
CA GLU A 83 -5.51 -11.51 -14.02
C GLU A 83 -4.44 -11.41 -12.93
N TYR A 84 -4.90 -11.08 -11.74
CA TYR A 84 -4.09 -11.23 -10.54
C TYR A 84 -3.99 -12.70 -10.18
N ILE A 85 -2.86 -13.09 -9.57
CA ILE A 85 -2.65 -14.49 -9.19
C ILE A 85 -3.71 -14.95 -8.17
N ASP A 86 -4.21 -16.17 -8.35
CA ASP A 86 -5.21 -16.79 -7.49
C ASP A 86 -4.64 -18.10 -6.92
N PHE A 87 -4.25 -18.07 -5.64
CA PHE A 87 -3.68 -19.22 -4.94
C PHE A 87 -4.70 -20.32 -4.64
N THR A 88 -6.00 -20.08 -4.86
CA THR A 88 -7.02 -21.12 -4.74
C THR A 88 -7.07 -22.04 -5.96
N ARG A 89 -6.43 -21.64 -7.07
CA ARG A 89 -6.32 -22.43 -8.30
C ARG A 89 -5.01 -23.20 -8.28
N LYS A 90 -5.04 -24.46 -8.76
CA LYS A 90 -3.81 -25.24 -8.93
C LYS A 90 -2.89 -24.50 -9.92
N PRO A 91 -1.62 -24.23 -9.56
CA PRO A 91 -0.67 -23.64 -10.51
C PRO A 91 -0.47 -24.62 -11.66
N GLY A 92 -0.91 -24.25 -12.86
CA GLY A 92 -0.85 -25.12 -14.04
C GLY A 92 0.59 -25.40 -14.50
N CYS A 93 1.51 -24.46 -14.28
CA CYS A 93 2.93 -24.59 -14.62
C CYS A 93 3.78 -23.74 -13.65
N VAL A 94 4.91 -24.29 -13.21
CA VAL A 94 5.92 -23.57 -12.42
C VAL A 94 7.05 -23.12 -13.36
N VAL A 95 7.24 -21.81 -13.46
CA VAL A 95 8.29 -21.17 -14.26
C VAL A 95 9.55 -20.99 -13.40
N ARG A 96 10.70 -21.36 -13.96
CA ARG A 96 12.01 -21.08 -13.34
C ARG A 96 12.54 -19.73 -13.83
N TYR A 97 12.21 -18.67 -13.10
CA TYR A 97 12.81 -17.35 -13.36
C TYR A 97 14.28 -17.32 -12.94
N LEU A 98 15.09 -16.62 -13.73
CA LEU A 98 16.51 -16.41 -13.45
C LEU A 98 16.70 -15.52 -12.20
N PRO A 99 17.82 -15.65 -11.47
CA PRO A 99 18.13 -14.80 -10.33
C PRO A 99 18.06 -13.30 -10.64
N GLU A 100 18.49 -12.90 -11.83
CA GLU A 100 18.48 -11.52 -12.31
C GLU A 100 17.04 -11.02 -12.49
N THR A 101 16.13 -11.86 -12.99
CA THR A 101 14.71 -11.52 -13.11
C THR A 101 14.07 -11.33 -11.74
N LYS A 102 14.44 -12.17 -10.75
CA LYS A 102 13.96 -12.02 -9.37
C LYS A 102 14.47 -10.73 -8.73
N ALA A 103 15.75 -10.41 -8.93
CA ALA A 103 16.34 -9.16 -8.45
C ALA A 103 15.66 -7.93 -9.09
N GLN A 104 15.45 -7.95 -10.41
CA GLN A 104 14.76 -6.88 -11.12
C GLN A 104 13.31 -6.69 -10.65
N ALA A 105 12.57 -7.78 -10.40
CA ALA A 105 11.20 -7.69 -9.89
C ALA A 105 11.14 -7.06 -8.48
N LEU A 106 12.13 -7.39 -7.63
CA LEU A 106 12.28 -6.77 -6.32
C LEU A 106 12.62 -5.27 -6.40
N GLU A 107 13.57 -4.91 -7.26
CA GLU A 107 13.96 -3.51 -7.50
C GLU A 107 12.78 -2.69 -8.00
N LEU A 108 12.05 -3.19 -9.01
CA LEU A 108 10.85 -2.52 -9.51
C LEU A 108 9.81 -2.31 -8.41
N PHE A 109 9.59 -3.28 -7.53
CA PHE A 109 8.66 -3.14 -6.41
C PHE A 109 9.11 -2.06 -5.40
N GLN A 110 10.39 -2.03 -5.06
CA GLN A 110 10.98 -1.02 -4.17
C GLN A 110 10.92 0.39 -4.76
N ASP A 111 11.26 0.52 -6.03
CA ASP A 111 11.15 1.77 -6.79
C ASP A 111 9.69 2.22 -6.88
N GLY A 112 8.75 1.29 -7.09
CA GLY A 112 7.32 1.57 -7.10
C GLY A 112 6.81 2.16 -5.79
N ILE A 113 7.27 1.65 -4.64
CA ILE A 113 6.96 2.24 -3.33
C ILE A 113 7.50 3.68 -3.25
N THR A 114 8.75 3.90 -3.66
CA THR A 114 9.38 5.22 -3.66
C THR A 114 8.62 6.20 -4.56
N LEU A 115 8.22 5.76 -5.75
CA LEU A 115 7.53 6.56 -6.75
C LEU A 115 6.10 6.89 -6.31
N ALA A 116 5.36 5.92 -5.77
CA ALA A 116 4.02 6.14 -5.24
C ALA A 116 4.03 7.17 -4.10
N ARG A 117 4.96 7.02 -3.15
CA ARG A 117 5.17 7.99 -2.07
C ARG A 117 5.55 9.38 -2.59
N GLY A 118 6.45 9.43 -3.57
CA GLY A 118 6.85 10.68 -4.23
C GLY A 118 5.69 11.38 -4.95
N ALA A 119 4.81 10.61 -5.61
CA ALA A 119 3.60 11.13 -6.25
C ALA A 119 2.64 11.75 -5.23
N LEU A 120 2.41 11.11 -4.08
CA LEU A 120 1.56 11.69 -3.03
C LEU A 120 2.19 12.91 -2.35
N ARG A 121 3.52 12.96 -2.26
CA ARG A 121 4.24 14.16 -1.81
C ARG A 121 4.16 15.30 -2.83
N LEU A 122 3.75 15.02 -4.06
CA LEU A 122 3.86 15.94 -5.21
C LEU A 122 5.32 16.39 -5.40
N ALA A 123 6.26 15.44 -5.27
CA ALA A 123 7.68 15.73 -5.35
C ALA A 123 8.11 16.22 -6.76
N PRO A 124 9.14 17.07 -6.86
CA PRO A 124 9.75 17.37 -8.16
C PRO A 124 10.34 16.13 -8.82
N GLY A 125 10.31 16.09 -10.15
CA GLY A 125 10.91 15.00 -10.94
C GLY A 125 10.08 13.73 -11.07
N ILE A 126 8.88 13.68 -10.47
CA ILE A 126 8.01 12.50 -10.54
C ILE A 126 7.54 12.19 -11.97
N PRO A 127 7.17 13.16 -12.83
CA PRO A 127 6.81 12.86 -14.22
C PRO A 127 7.95 12.14 -14.95
N GLU A 128 9.17 12.64 -14.87
CA GLU A 128 10.35 12.07 -15.52
C GLU A 128 10.73 10.70 -14.92
N ALA A 129 10.64 10.57 -13.59
CA ALA A 129 10.86 9.30 -12.91
C ALA A 129 9.81 8.25 -13.31
N MET A 130 8.57 8.66 -13.52
CA MET A 130 7.49 7.77 -13.98
C MET A 130 7.73 7.28 -15.40
N ASP A 131 8.14 8.16 -16.32
CA ASP A 131 8.46 7.78 -17.69
C ASP A 131 9.66 6.81 -17.75
N ALA A 132 10.71 7.09 -16.97
CA ALA A 132 11.87 6.20 -16.84
C ALA A 132 11.47 4.84 -16.22
N PHE A 133 10.58 4.85 -15.23
CA PHE A 133 10.06 3.63 -14.62
C PHE A 133 9.25 2.79 -15.62
N ILE A 134 8.35 3.42 -16.39
CA ILE A 134 7.57 2.75 -17.44
C ILE A 134 8.47 2.12 -18.50
N ALA A 135 9.55 2.80 -18.90
CA ALA A 135 10.50 2.28 -19.89
C ALA A 135 11.25 1.02 -19.40
N ARG A 136 11.39 0.84 -18.08
CA ARG A 136 12.00 -0.34 -17.46
C ARG A 136 11.03 -1.52 -17.27
N LEU A 137 9.72 -1.30 -17.42
CA LEU A 137 8.73 -2.36 -17.20
C LEU A 137 8.83 -3.46 -18.26
N PRO A 138 8.70 -4.74 -17.87
CA PRO A 138 8.42 -5.80 -18.83
C PRO A 138 7.19 -5.47 -19.68
N PRO A 139 7.19 -5.74 -21.01
CA PRO A 139 6.06 -5.42 -21.89
C PRO A 139 4.72 -5.93 -21.38
N ALA A 140 4.69 -7.17 -20.85
CA ALA A 140 3.49 -7.78 -20.29
C ALA A 140 2.90 -7.02 -19.08
N LEU A 141 3.73 -6.30 -18.31
CA LEU A 141 3.24 -5.45 -17.23
C LEU A 141 2.72 -4.12 -17.74
N LYS A 142 3.37 -3.53 -18.74
CA LYS A 142 2.94 -2.25 -19.31
C LYS A 142 1.49 -2.32 -19.82
N ASP A 143 1.15 -3.43 -20.46
CA ASP A 143 -0.19 -3.67 -21.01
C ASP A 143 -1.14 -4.37 -20.01
N PHE A 144 -0.68 -4.62 -18.77
CA PHE A 144 -1.51 -5.27 -17.76
C PHE A 144 -2.78 -4.45 -17.49
N LEU A 145 -3.95 -5.08 -17.55
CA LEU A 145 -5.20 -4.38 -17.28
C LEU A 145 -5.39 -4.23 -15.76
N TYR A 146 -5.13 -3.04 -15.24
CA TYR A 146 -5.40 -2.72 -13.85
C TYR A 146 -6.89 -2.43 -13.66
N THR A 147 -7.56 -3.29 -12.88
CA THR A 147 -8.94 -3.09 -12.44
C THR A 147 -8.98 -2.59 -11.00
N SER A 148 -9.66 -1.48 -10.77
CA SER A 148 -10.10 -1.00 -9.46
C SER A 148 -11.60 -1.19 -9.33
N LYS A 149 -12.06 -1.54 -8.12
CA LYS A 149 -13.48 -1.70 -7.81
C LYS A 149 -13.85 -0.76 -6.68
N ARG A 150 -15.06 -0.21 -6.76
CA ARG A 150 -15.62 0.64 -5.72
C ARG A 150 -15.75 -0.14 -4.41
N ASP A 151 -15.00 0.27 -3.41
CA ASP A 151 -14.98 -0.35 -2.09
C ASP A 151 -15.14 0.71 -1.01
N LYS A 152 -16.31 0.67 -0.36
CA LYS A 152 -16.72 1.65 0.64
C LYS A 152 -15.82 1.66 1.87
N TYR A 153 -15.38 0.49 2.33
CA TYR A 153 -14.59 0.38 3.56
C TYR A 153 -13.14 0.78 3.30
N THR A 154 -12.56 0.35 2.18
CA THR A 154 -11.23 0.83 1.76
C THR A 154 -11.23 2.35 1.56
N TRP A 155 -12.26 2.92 0.92
CA TRP A 155 -12.37 4.38 0.75
C TRP A 155 -12.44 5.12 2.10
N ARG A 156 -13.35 4.71 2.98
CA ARG A 156 -13.49 5.25 4.34
C ARG A 156 -12.21 5.15 5.16
N ALA A 157 -11.53 4.02 5.11
CA ALA A 157 -10.27 3.80 5.82
C ALA A 157 -9.09 4.55 5.17
N SER A 158 -9.26 5.08 3.96
CA SER A 158 -8.27 5.91 3.28
C SER A 158 -8.43 7.40 3.55
N GLU A 159 -9.35 7.83 4.44
CA GLU A 159 -9.48 9.26 4.78
C GLU A 159 -8.19 9.79 5.43
N PRO A 160 -7.53 10.83 4.87
CA PRO A 160 -6.26 11.37 5.38
C PRO A 160 -6.29 11.70 6.87
N ALA A 161 -7.39 12.27 7.36
CA ALA A 161 -7.54 12.63 8.78
C ALA A 161 -7.50 11.40 9.70
N ARG A 162 -8.10 10.26 9.29
CA ARG A 162 -8.07 9.01 10.06
C ARG A 162 -6.68 8.38 10.06
N VAL A 163 -6.01 8.43 8.92
CA VAL A 163 -4.62 7.94 8.81
C VAL A 163 -3.67 8.81 9.66
N ALA A 164 -3.86 10.13 9.67
CA ALA A 164 -3.10 11.05 10.52
C ALA A 164 -3.36 10.81 12.01
N ALA A 165 -4.62 10.52 12.39
CA ALA A 165 -4.96 10.14 13.76
C ALA A 165 -4.24 8.86 14.19
N LEU A 166 -4.18 7.84 13.32
CA LEU A 166 -3.41 6.62 13.59
C LEU A 166 -1.92 6.95 13.77
N ALA A 167 -1.33 7.75 12.87
CA ALA A 167 0.06 8.15 12.98
C ALA A 167 0.36 8.86 14.32
N SER A 168 -0.57 9.72 14.78
CA SER A 168 -0.47 10.37 16.09
C SER A 168 -0.51 9.36 17.24
N ALA A 169 -1.41 8.37 17.19
CA ALA A 169 -1.52 7.32 18.20
C ALA A 169 -0.24 6.48 18.31
N VAL A 170 0.33 6.08 17.17
CA VAL A 170 1.60 5.34 17.10
C VAL A 170 2.73 6.17 17.73
N ARG A 171 2.90 7.44 17.32
CA ARG A 171 3.95 8.31 17.87
C ARG A 171 3.82 8.48 19.39
N LYS A 172 2.60 8.68 19.90
CA LYS A 172 2.33 8.81 21.34
C LYS A 172 2.64 7.51 22.10
N GLY A 173 2.20 6.37 21.56
CA GLY A 173 2.42 5.06 22.18
C GLY A 173 3.87 4.60 22.18
N SER A 174 4.68 5.11 21.25
CA SER A 174 6.10 4.76 21.11
C SER A 174 7.06 5.74 21.79
N ALA A 175 6.58 6.89 22.30
CA ALA A 175 7.40 7.98 22.84
C ALA A 175 8.28 7.63 24.05
N GLY A 176 8.08 6.48 24.69
CA GLY A 176 8.88 5.99 25.83
C GLY A 176 9.89 4.88 25.48
N GLN A 177 9.89 4.37 24.26
CA GLN A 177 10.87 3.39 23.82
C GLN A 177 12.10 4.16 23.36
N ALA A 178 13.19 4.09 24.15
CA ALA A 178 14.44 4.79 23.93
C ALA A 178 15.19 4.26 22.69
N ASP A 179 14.61 4.43 21.51
CA ASP A 179 15.31 4.28 20.24
C ASP A 179 15.81 5.66 19.75
N ALA A 180 16.92 5.64 19.00
CA ALA A 180 17.47 6.83 18.36
C ALA A 180 16.51 7.47 17.32
N ALA A 181 15.34 6.86 17.09
CA ALA A 181 14.37 7.21 16.07
C ALA A 181 13.15 7.98 16.61
N GLY A 182 13.09 8.29 17.91
CA GLY A 182 12.06 9.17 18.47
C GLY A 182 10.64 8.62 18.33
N GLY A 183 10.47 7.29 18.42
CA GLY A 183 9.16 6.64 18.29
C GLY A 183 8.68 6.40 16.85
N ARG A 184 9.55 6.56 15.84
CA ARG A 184 9.32 6.16 14.44
C ARG A 184 9.46 4.65 14.27
N PRO A 185 8.52 3.93 13.63
CA PRO A 185 8.73 2.53 13.27
C PRO A 185 9.94 2.34 12.36
N ALA A 186 10.71 1.28 12.58
CA ALA A 186 11.77 0.84 11.67
C ALA A 186 11.21 0.40 10.30
N LEU A 187 9.96 -0.08 10.29
CA LEU A 187 9.21 -0.44 9.08
C LEU A 187 7.71 -0.45 9.38
N ALA A 188 6.89 0.07 8.47
CA ALA A 188 5.47 -0.21 8.41
C ALA A 188 5.19 -1.31 7.37
N VAL A 189 4.45 -2.34 7.74
CA VAL A 189 4.09 -3.49 6.89
C VAL A 189 2.57 -3.53 6.74
N GLY A 190 2.07 -3.23 5.54
CA GLY A 190 0.64 -3.19 5.24
C GLY A 190 0.13 -4.48 4.58
N ALA A 191 -1.06 -4.94 4.98
CA ALA A 191 -1.80 -6.00 4.29
C ALA A 191 -2.45 -5.47 2.99
N ALA A 192 -1.80 -5.71 1.86
CA ALA A 192 -2.39 -5.37 0.57
C ALA A 192 -3.59 -6.28 0.26
N HIS A 193 -4.68 -5.79 -0.32
CA HIS A 193 -4.74 -4.59 -1.18
C HIS A 193 -5.36 -3.35 -0.55
N GLY A 194 -6.20 -3.50 0.47
CA GLY A 194 -6.94 -2.36 1.04
C GLY A 194 -6.02 -1.40 1.79
N ALA A 195 -4.95 -1.91 2.41
CA ALA A 195 -4.00 -1.08 3.13
C ALA A 195 -3.04 -0.29 2.23
N ILE A 196 -3.07 -0.42 0.89
CA ILE A 196 -2.10 0.23 -0.01
C ILE A 196 -2.17 1.75 0.11
N MET A 197 -3.34 2.35 -0.17
CA MET A 197 -3.51 3.80 -0.12
C MET A 197 -3.28 4.38 1.28
N PRO A 198 -3.93 3.89 2.36
CA PRO A 198 -3.69 4.42 3.69
C PRO A 198 -2.25 4.14 4.16
N GLY A 199 -1.62 3.05 3.72
CA GLY A 199 -0.23 2.74 4.03
C GLY A 199 0.76 3.72 3.42
N LEU A 200 0.53 4.16 2.18
CA LEU A 200 1.34 5.19 1.55
C LEU A 200 1.27 6.52 2.32
N LEU A 201 0.08 6.95 2.74
CA LEU A 201 -0.07 8.13 3.60
C LEU A 201 0.54 7.93 5.00
N LEU A 202 0.29 6.79 5.62
CA LEU A 202 0.76 6.47 6.97
C LEU A 202 2.29 6.54 7.04
N ALA A 203 2.98 6.03 6.02
CA ALA A 203 4.44 6.09 5.93
C ALA A 203 4.97 7.52 5.77
N GLU A 204 4.22 8.43 5.14
CA GLU A 204 4.56 9.86 5.09
C GLU A 204 4.32 10.54 6.45
N TYR A 205 3.19 10.28 7.10
CA TYR A 205 2.87 10.89 8.40
C TYR A 205 3.74 10.38 9.55
N LEU A 206 4.15 9.11 9.50
CA LEU A 206 5.11 8.55 10.45
C LEU A 206 6.56 8.89 10.08
N ASP A 207 6.79 9.34 8.84
CA ASP A 207 8.09 9.34 8.19
C ASP A 207 8.77 8.00 8.50
N CYS A 208 8.35 6.89 7.90
CA CYS A 208 8.97 5.58 8.11
C CYS A 208 9.12 4.79 6.80
N PRO A 209 10.01 3.78 6.74
CA PRO A 209 10.02 2.83 5.62
C PRO A 209 8.70 2.08 5.52
N LEU A 210 8.30 1.71 4.30
CA LEU A 210 7.04 1.03 4.01
C LEU A 210 7.30 -0.24 3.22
N TRP A 211 6.58 -1.30 3.57
CA TRP A 211 6.54 -2.56 2.83
C TRP A 211 5.11 -3.05 2.74
N PHE A 212 4.79 -3.74 1.63
CA PHE A 212 3.50 -4.39 1.47
C PHE A 212 3.69 -5.88 1.26
N VAL A 213 2.84 -6.65 1.92
CA VAL A 213 2.69 -8.09 1.70
C VAL A 213 1.26 -8.30 1.21
N ARG A 214 1.06 -9.24 0.29
CA ARG A 214 -0.31 -9.57 -0.14
C ARG A 214 -0.99 -10.31 1.00
N PHE A 215 -2.10 -9.77 1.45
CA PHE A 215 -3.01 -10.49 2.31
C PHE A 215 -4.43 -9.92 2.21
N SER A 216 -5.29 -10.57 1.45
CA SER A 216 -6.70 -10.19 1.37
C SER A 216 -7.63 -11.40 1.39
N MET A 217 -8.16 -11.70 2.58
CA MET A 217 -9.12 -12.79 2.75
C MET A 217 -10.38 -12.60 1.88
N PHE A 218 -10.86 -11.36 1.74
CA PHE A 218 -12.10 -11.08 1.00
C PHE A 218 -11.89 -10.92 -0.51
N LYS A 219 -10.89 -10.13 -0.93
CA LYS A 219 -10.70 -9.80 -2.35
C LYS A 219 -9.91 -10.86 -3.10
N ARG A 220 -9.08 -11.63 -2.38
CA ARG A 220 -8.15 -12.61 -2.96
C ARG A 220 -8.30 -14.02 -2.42
N LYS A 221 -9.15 -14.22 -1.40
CA LYS A 221 -9.34 -15.52 -0.74
C LYS A 221 -8.05 -16.09 -0.18
N ASP A 222 -7.14 -15.22 0.24
CA ASP A 222 -5.88 -15.63 0.84
C ASP A 222 -6.18 -16.23 2.23
N ALA A 223 -5.68 -17.43 2.50
CA ALA A 223 -5.80 -18.06 3.82
C ALA A 223 -4.79 -17.50 4.84
N GLU A 224 -3.64 -17.03 4.34
CA GLU A 224 -2.55 -16.46 5.12
C GLU A 224 -1.80 -15.39 4.29
N PRO A 225 -0.97 -14.53 4.92
CA PRO A 225 -0.14 -13.59 4.19
C PRO A 225 0.82 -14.30 3.23
N VAL A 226 0.88 -13.84 1.98
CA VAL A 226 1.81 -14.38 0.98
C VAL A 226 3.18 -13.77 1.21
N LEU A 227 4.09 -14.54 1.81
CA LEU A 227 5.45 -14.12 2.17
C LEU A 227 6.50 -14.93 1.40
N SER A 228 7.39 -14.24 0.70
CA SER A 228 8.62 -14.83 0.17
C SER A 228 9.75 -14.75 1.18
N SER A 229 10.87 -15.44 0.93
CA SER A 229 12.07 -15.31 1.77
C SER A 229 12.65 -13.90 1.80
N VAL A 230 12.36 -13.08 0.78
CA VAL A 230 12.76 -11.67 0.75
C VAL A 230 11.91 -10.87 1.73
N ASP A 231 10.59 -11.10 1.76
CA ASP A 231 9.69 -10.45 2.72
C ASP A 231 10.13 -10.75 4.16
N GLU A 232 10.39 -12.04 4.45
CA GLU A 232 10.82 -12.47 5.78
C GLU A 232 12.12 -11.79 6.22
N ARG A 233 13.10 -11.68 5.31
CA ARG A 233 14.38 -11.01 5.57
C ARG A 233 14.20 -9.52 5.83
N VAL A 234 13.45 -8.81 4.98
CA VAL A 234 13.21 -7.36 5.12
C VAL A 234 12.56 -7.04 6.48
N ILE A 235 11.57 -7.86 6.87
CA ILE A 235 10.85 -7.69 8.14
C ILE A 235 11.76 -8.01 9.34
N ALA A 236 12.55 -9.08 9.26
CA ALA A 236 13.49 -9.44 10.33
C ALA A 236 14.60 -8.39 10.53
N GLU A 237 15.19 -7.90 9.44
CA GLU A 237 16.20 -6.82 9.47
C GLU A 237 15.62 -5.52 10.04
N ALA A 238 14.35 -5.20 9.75
CA ALA A 238 13.66 -4.08 10.37
C ALA A 238 13.42 -4.31 11.87
N GLY A 239 12.99 -5.51 12.27
CA GLY A 239 12.80 -5.89 13.67
C GLY A 239 14.06 -5.78 14.52
N GLN A 240 15.24 -6.04 13.93
CA GLN A 240 16.53 -5.82 14.58
C GLN A 240 16.86 -4.34 14.83
N ARG A 241 16.31 -3.43 14.01
CA ARG A 241 16.56 -1.98 14.10
C ARG A 241 15.56 -1.26 15.01
N GLY A 242 14.40 -1.84 15.28
CA GLY A 242 13.38 -1.23 16.12
C GLY A 242 11.99 -1.84 15.94
N MET A 243 10.96 -1.08 16.32
CA MET A 243 9.56 -1.49 16.20
C MET A 243 9.15 -1.66 14.72
N VAL A 244 8.53 -2.80 14.40
CA VAL A 244 7.81 -3.01 13.13
C VAL A 244 6.32 -2.77 13.37
N LEU A 245 5.69 -1.95 12.54
CA LEU A 245 4.25 -1.68 12.61
C LEU A 245 3.52 -2.50 11.55
N ALA A 246 2.84 -3.59 11.94
CA ALA A 246 1.96 -4.33 11.05
C ALA A 246 0.56 -3.71 11.05
N PHE A 247 0.00 -3.41 9.89
CA PHE A 247 -1.29 -2.72 9.82
C PHE A 247 -2.19 -3.18 8.67
N ASP A 248 -3.48 -2.93 8.86
CA ASP A 248 -4.55 -3.13 7.88
C ASP A 248 -5.46 -1.89 7.82
N GLU A 249 -6.24 -1.70 6.75
CA GLU A 249 -7.12 -0.53 6.66
C GLU A 249 -8.30 -0.62 7.63
N ASP A 250 -8.84 -1.81 7.81
CA ASP A 250 -10.04 -2.04 8.61
C ASP A 250 -9.93 -3.29 9.49
N CYS A 251 -10.26 -3.14 10.76
CA CYS A 251 -10.29 -4.22 11.74
C CYS A 251 -11.75 -4.48 12.16
N ALA A 252 -12.50 -5.18 11.31
CA ALA A 252 -13.89 -5.54 11.53
C ALA A 252 -14.05 -6.76 12.45
N SER A 253 -13.70 -7.97 11.96
CA SER A 253 -13.66 -9.17 12.81
C SER A 253 -12.36 -9.29 13.61
N GLY A 254 -11.30 -8.63 13.11
CA GLY A 254 -9.94 -8.74 13.62
C GLY A 254 -9.13 -9.90 13.07
N LEU A 255 -9.73 -10.77 12.24
CA LEU A 255 -9.07 -11.99 11.77
C LEU A 255 -7.86 -11.70 10.88
N THR A 256 -7.99 -10.84 9.86
CA THR A 256 -6.88 -10.49 8.94
C THR A 256 -5.70 -9.93 9.72
N LEU A 257 -5.91 -8.89 10.51
CA LEU A 257 -4.83 -8.26 11.25
C LEU A 257 -4.19 -9.22 12.27
N ARG A 258 -4.98 -10.03 12.98
CA ARG A 258 -4.44 -11.07 13.88
C ARG A 258 -3.55 -12.06 13.14
N THR A 259 -4.03 -12.63 12.02
CA THR A 259 -3.25 -13.60 11.24
C THR A 259 -1.96 -12.98 10.67
N LEU A 260 -2.01 -11.71 10.27
CA LEU A 260 -0.81 -10.97 9.85
C LEU A 260 0.19 -10.87 11.02
N VAL A 261 -0.27 -10.42 12.18
CA VAL A 261 0.55 -10.28 13.40
C VAL A 261 1.16 -11.61 13.81
N ASP A 262 0.36 -12.67 13.87
CA ASP A 262 0.82 -14.01 14.26
C ASP A 262 1.91 -14.53 13.32
N ARG A 263 1.79 -14.27 12.00
CA ARG A 263 2.77 -14.70 11.01
C ARG A 263 4.07 -13.90 11.07
N LEU A 264 4.01 -12.61 11.41
CA LEU A 264 5.15 -11.70 11.39
C LEU A 264 5.88 -11.57 12.73
N SER A 265 5.20 -11.80 13.85
CA SER A 265 5.79 -11.67 15.20
C SER A 265 7.04 -12.53 15.43
N PRO A 266 7.15 -13.78 14.89
CA PRO A 266 8.38 -14.57 14.99
C PRO A 266 9.58 -13.93 14.28
N LEU A 267 9.36 -13.09 13.27
CA LEU A 267 10.40 -12.39 12.51
C LEU A 267 10.82 -11.08 13.19
N ALA A 268 9.86 -10.39 13.82
CA ALA A 268 10.07 -9.11 14.50
C ALA A 268 9.40 -9.12 15.90
N PRO A 269 10.11 -9.52 16.96
CA PRO A 269 9.53 -9.62 18.31
C PRO A 269 9.02 -8.29 18.91
N SER A 270 9.50 -7.15 18.40
CA SER A 270 9.07 -5.80 18.76
C SER A 270 7.85 -5.31 17.96
N LEU A 271 7.20 -6.20 17.19
CA LEU A 271 6.09 -5.85 16.34
C LEU A 271 4.90 -5.30 17.14
N ARG A 272 4.26 -4.30 16.55
CA ARG A 272 3.02 -3.70 17.03
C ARG A 272 1.99 -3.71 15.90
N SER A 273 0.74 -3.87 16.27
CA SER A 273 -0.40 -3.97 15.38
C SER A 273 -1.15 -2.64 15.31
N ALA A 274 -1.67 -2.31 14.13
CA ALA A 274 -2.42 -1.09 13.92
C ALA A 274 -3.57 -1.29 12.93
N SER A 275 -4.63 -0.51 13.09
CA SER A 275 -5.67 -0.38 12.05
C SER A 275 -6.12 1.06 11.89
N ILE A 276 -6.47 1.47 10.67
CA ILE A 276 -6.95 2.84 10.47
C ILE A 276 -8.35 2.97 11.08
N ILE A 277 -9.23 2.02 10.76
CA ILE A 277 -10.54 1.86 11.41
C ILE A 277 -10.51 0.59 12.26
N ARG A 278 -11.05 0.67 13.47
CA ARG A 278 -11.33 -0.49 14.33
C ARG A 278 -12.82 -0.51 14.65
N HIS A 279 -13.50 -1.60 14.33
CA HIS A 279 -14.90 -1.78 14.73
C HIS A 279 -14.96 -2.11 16.22
N ALA A 280 -15.91 -1.50 16.94
CA ALA A 280 -16.05 -1.68 18.39
C ALA A 280 -16.28 -3.16 18.78
N THR A 281 -16.98 -3.89 17.91
CA THR A 281 -17.32 -5.32 18.05
C THR A 281 -16.18 -6.27 17.64
N SER A 282 -15.05 -5.74 17.16
CA SER A 282 -13.91 -6.57 16.74
C SER A 282 -13.35 -7.40 17.90
N SER A 283 -13.15 -8.69 17.65
CA SER A 283 -12.56 -9.64 18.59
C SER A 283 -11.05 -9.43 18.80
N PHE A 284 -10.41 -8.64 17.92
CA PHE A 284 -9.00 -8.28 18.02
C PHE A 284 -8.87 -6.81 18.40
N SER A 285 -8.00 -6.52 19.37
CA SER A 285 -7.67 -5.15 19.74
C SER A 285 -6.26 -4.84 19.26
N PRO A 286 -6.09 -4.12 18.13
CA PRO A 286 -4.76 -3.68 17.73
C PRO A 286 -4.15 -2.76 18.78
N ASP A 287 -2.82 -2.69 18.84
CA ASP A 287 -2.09 -1.80 19.74
C ASP A 287 -2.43 -0.32 19.48
N PHE A 288 -2.70 0.02 18.22
CA PHE A 288 -3.06 1.38 17.80
C PHE A 288 -4.27 1.37 16.85
N SER A 289 -5.14 2.38 16.98
CA SER A 289 -6.20 2.64 16.01
C SER A 289 -6.32 4.13 15.68
N GLY A 290 -6.67 4.45 14.43
CA GLY A 290 -6.94 5.83 14.01
C GLY A 290 -8.33 6.30 14.44
N LYS A 291 -9.32 5.44 14.30
CA LYS A 291 -10.71 5.67 14.72
C LYS A 291 -11.35 4.37 15.19
N THR A 292 -12.05 4.43 16.33
CA THR A 292 -12.99 3.37 16.73
C THR A 292 -14.36 3.68 16.16
N TRP A 293 -14.88 2.76 15.34
CA TRP A 293 -16.20 2.86 14.74
C TRP A 293 -17.21 2.08 15.58
N TRP A 294 -18.27 2.77 15.99
CA TRP A 294 -19.46 2.18 16.61
C TRP A 294 -20.53 2.19 15.52
N ASP A 295 -21.01 1.02 15.13
CA ASP A 295 -22.01 0.86 14.06
C ASP A 295 -23.26 1.73 14.29
#